data_AF-A0A522NFN1-F1
#
_entry.id   AF-A0A522NFN1-F1
#
_cell.length_a   1.000
_cell.length_b   1.000
_cell.length_c   1.000
_cell.angle_alpha   90.00
_cell.angle_beta   90.00
_cell.angle_gamma   90.00
#
_symmetry.space_group_name_H-M   'P 1'
#
loop_
_entity.id
_entity.type
_entity.pdbx_description
1 polymer ?
#
loop_
_entity_poly.entity_id
_entity_poly.type
_entity_poly.pdbx_seq_one_letter_code
_entity_poly.pdbx_strand_id
1 'polypeptide(L)'
;MTSRSIHPGPPRSVAGLIALACLAVALAGCAAAPGASGPASAPSAPSTSASSGARTAGPSAAASSATPAAGFINVERMWANGALVTMDVVSQVSQPAATVLANAPAFYVLGFPLDQASGKAVVPAAYTPQCDPCLQAPNPQYHDHVLADASATPASLAIQQAWRPTVLMYTPAFITGGHFAPVTREQDLAAAIAAHEFLPIGPGGAFEKPLPVVLILKAAGS
;
A
#
# COMPACT_ATOMS: atom_id res chain seq x y z
N MET A 1 -52.96 -18.40 45.72
CA MET A 1 -51.51 -18.14 45.63
C MET A 1 -51.25 -17.43 44.31
N THR A 2 -51.21 -16.10 44.35
CA THR A 2 -51.04 -15.20 43.22
C THR A 2 -49.62 -14.67 43.21
N SER A 3 -48.86 -14.91 42.14
CA SER A 3 -47.55 -14.29 41.94
C SER A 3 -47.58 -13.49 40.64
N ARG A 4 -47.68 -12.16 40.78
CA ARG A 4 -47.33 -11.19 39.74
C ARG A 4 -45.96 -10.64 40.15
N SER A 5 -44.94 -10.87 39.33
CA SER A 5 -43.66 -10.18 39.47
C SER A 5 -43.56 -9.11 38.38
N ILE A 6 -43.52 -7.86 38.84
CA ILE A 6 -43.29 -6.65 38.07
C ILE A 6 -41.79 -6.39 38.15
N HIS A 7 -41.10 -6.32 37.02
CA HIS A 7 -39.73 -5.78 36.98
C HIS A 7 -39.69 -4.42 36.27
N PRO A 8 -38.99 -3.43 36.85
CA PRO A 8 -38.91 -2.06 36.34
C PRO A 8 -37.85 -1.92 35.22
N GLY A 9 -38.13 -1.14 34.18
CA GLY A 9 -37.08 -0.37 33.48
C GLY A 9 -36.89 1.00 34.16
N PRO A 10 -36.19 2.00 33.59
CA PRO A 10 -35.13 2.09 32.56
C PRO A 10 -33.85 2.78 33.16
N PRO A 11 -32.91 3.40 32.40
CA PRO A 11 -33.13 4.78 31.95
C PRO A 11 -32.54 5.16 30.57
N ARG A 12 -33.35 5.96 29.86
CA ARG A 12 -33.05 7.21 29.13
C ARG A 12 -31.63 7.48 28.58
N SER A 13 -31.63 7.67 27.25
CA SER A 13 -30.85 8.62 26.44
C SER A 13 -29.89 9.56 27.17
N VAL A 14 -28.62 9.51 26.75
CA VAL A 14 -27.71 10.66 26.81
C VAL A 14 -27.47 11.11 25.37
N ALA A 15 -28.09 12.24 25.03
CA ALA A 15 -27.72 13.05 23.88
C ALA A 15 -26.35 13.69 24.18
N GLY A 16 -25.30 13.21 23.52
CA GLY A 16 -23.99 13.85 23.51
C GLY A 16 -23.87 14.74 22.29
N LEU A 17 -23.98 16.06 22.49
CA LEU A 17 -23.49 17.06 21.54
C LEU A 17 -22.02 16.76 21.24
N ILE A 18 -21.70 16.39 20.00
CA ILE A 18 -20.35 16.54 19.47
C ILE A 18 -20.38 17.80 18.60
N ALA A 19 -19.72 18.84 19.10
CA ALA A 19 -19.45 20.06 18.37
C ALA A 19 -18.61 19.73 17.14
N LEU A 20 -19.24 19.74 15.98
CA LEU A 20 -18.60 19.69 14.68
C LEU A 20 -17.88 21.03 14.47
N ALA A 21 -16.60 21.10 14.84
CA ALA A 21 -15.75 22.21 14.47
C ALA A 21 -15.45 22.10 12.97
N CYS A 22 -16.24 22.81 12.16
CA CYS A 22 -15.99 23.04 10.75
C CYS A 22 -14.65 23.77 10.58
N LEU A 23 -13.58 23.04 10.27
CA LEU A 23 -12.38 23.64 9.71
C LEU A 23 -12.56 23.74 8.19
N ALA A 24 -13.19 24.83 7.76
CA ALA A 24 -13.21 25.25 6.37
C ALA A 24 -11.81 25.76 6.00
N VAL A 25 -11.03 24.95 5.28
CA VAL A 25 -9.86 25.45 4.57
C VAL A 25 -10.35 26.06 3.27
N ALA A 26 -10.31 27.39 3.22
CA ALA A 26 -10.56 28.18 2.03
C ALA A 26 -9.45 27.93 0.99
N LEU A 27 -9.78 27.21 -0.07
CA LEU A 27 -9.02 27.25 -1.32
C LEU A 27 -9.46 28.49 -2.09
N ALA A 28 -8.72 29.58 -1.89
CA ALA A 28 -8.79 30.75 -2.75
C ALA A 28 -8.32 30.37 -4.15
N GLY A 29 -9.22 30.50 -5.12
CA GLY A 29 -8.93 30.29 -6.52
C GLY A 29 -8.08 31.42 -7.11
N CYS A 30 -7.29 31.06 -8.12
CA CYS A 30 -6.94 31.94 -9.21
C CYS A 30 -7.31 31.23 -10.52
N ALA A 31 -8.40 31.70 -11.12
CA ALA A 31 -8.74 31.44 -12.51
C ALA A 31 -8.48 32.73 -13.30
N ALA A 32 -7.64 32.64 -14.34
CA ALA A 32 -7.56 33.53 -15.49
C ALA A 32 -6.57 32.90 -16.48
N ALA A 33 -6.75 32.82 -17.80
CA ALA A 33 -7.85 33.12 -18.71
C ALA A 33 -7.43 32.50 -20.09
N PRO A 34 -8.34 32.34 -21.06
CA PRO A 34 -8.05 31.74 -22.35
C PRO A 34 -7.56 32.79 -23.37
N GLY A 35 -6.60 32.43 -24.21
CA GLY A 35 -6.26 33.16 -25.43
C GLY A 35 -5.27 32.34 -26.26
N ALA A 36 -5.22 32.41 -27.58
CA ALA A 36 -6.08 32.98 -28.61
C ALA A 36 -5.63 32.30 -29.92
N SER A 37 -6.56 32.03 -30.82
CA SER A 37 -6.32 31.39 -32.11
C SER A 37 -5.62 32.32 -33.11
N GLY A 38 -4.80 31.74 -33.99
CA GLY A 38 -4.50 32.28 -35.33
C GLY A 38 -3.05 32.08 -35.80
N PRO A 39 -2.75 32.23 -37.11
CA PRO A 39 -3.18 31.33 -38.18
C PRO A 39 -1.99 30.70 -38.95
N ALA A 40 -2.35 29.88 -39.94
CA ALA A 40 -1.54 29.02 -40.79
C ALA A 40 -0.40 29.68 -41.58
N SER A 41 0.63 28.88 -41.87
CA SER A 41 1.42 28.97 -43.11
C SER A 41 1.96 27.58 -43.47
N ALA A 42 1.56 27.09 -44.64
CA ALA A 42 2.19 26.03 -45.41
C ALA A 42 2.70 26.68 -46.72
N PRO A 43 3.30 25.95 -47.68
CA PRO A 43 4.22 24.80 -47.63
C PRO A 43 5.55 25.13 -48.37
N SER A 44 6.61 24.35 -48.12
CA SER A 44 7.74 24.26 -49.07
C SER A 44 8.31 22.84 -49.10
N ALA A 45 8.04 22.14 -50.21
CA ALA A 45 8.90 21.13 -50.83
C ALA A 45 9.24 21.68 -52.24
N PRO A 46 10.22 21.16 -53.02
CA PRO A 46 10.92 19.87 -52.95
C PRO A 46 12.47 20.02 -53.05
N SER A 47 13.29 18.98 -52.86
CA SER A 47 13.78 18.16 -53.98
C SER A 47 14.70 17.03 -53.49
N THR A 48 14.59 15.95 -54.25
CA THR A 48 15.32 14.67 -54.25
C THR A 48 16.84 14.76 -54.34
N SER A 49 17.55 13.81 -53.70
CA SER A 49 18.68 13.08 -54.32
C SER A 49 19.12 11.83 -53.51
N ALA A 50 19.14 10.71 -54.23
CA ALA A 50 20.14 9.64 -54.25
C ALA A 50 20.52 8.84 -52.97
N SER A 51 19.96 7.63 -52.92
CA SER A 51 20.60 6.31 -52.83
C SER A 51 22.02 6.10 -52.25
N SER A 52 22.06 5.06 -51.40
CA SER A 52 23.14 4.07 -51.18
C SER A 52 24.27 4.40 -50.21
N GLY A 53 24.25 3.74 -49.05
CA GLY A 53 25.48 3.50 -48.29
C GLY A 53 25.29 3.12 -46.83
N ALA A 54 25.85 1.97 -46.47
CA ALA A 54 26.27 1.55 -45.13
C ALA A 54 25.19 1.21 -44.09
N ARG A 55 24.95 -0.10 -43.94
CA ARG A 55 24.60 -0.71 -42.66
C ARG A 55 25.75 -0.45 -41.69
N THR A 56 25.50 0.24 -40.58
CA THR A 56 26.33 0.17 -39.37
C THR A 56 25.43 0.05 -38.16
N ALA A 57 25.84 -0.85 -37.27
CA ALA A 57 25.09 -1.41 -36.16
C ALA A 57 24.40 -0.34 -35.29
N GLY A 58 23.11 -0.53 -35.06
CA GLY A 58 22.40 0.16 -33.99
C GLY A 58 23.02 -0.22 -32.64
N PRO A 59 23.07 0.71 -31.67
CA PRO A 59 23.56 0.40 -30.34
C PRO A 59 22.67 -0.67 -29.72
N SER A 60 23.19 -1.90 -29.60
CA SER A 60 22.63 -2.93 -28.74
C SER A 60 22.52 -2.33 -27.35
N ALA A 61 21.29 -2.06 -26.91
CA ALA A 61 21.01 -1.76 -25.52
C ALA A 61 21.57 -2.91 -24.68
N ALA A 62 22.68 -2.65 -24.01
CA ALA A 62 23.26 -3.58 -23.06
C ALA A 62 22.19 -3.83 -22.00
N ALA A 63 21.65 -5.05 -22.00
CA ALA A 63 20.82 -5.53 -20.91
C ALA A 63 21.73 -5.52 -19.68
N SER A 64 21.59 -4.49 -18.85
CA SER A 64 22.19 -4.44 -17.52
C SER A 64 21.61 -5.61 -16.73
N SER A 65 22.34 -6.72 -16.71
CA SER A 65 22.15 -7.79 -15.75
C SER A 65 22.45 -7.20 -14.37
N ALA A 66 21.39 -6.76 -13.69
CA ALA A 66 21.47 -6.34 -12.31
C ALA A 66 22.04 -7.51 -11.50
N THR A 67 23.23 -7.32 -10.93
CA THR A 67 23.81 -8.25 -9.98
C THR A 67 22.85 -8.36 -8.79
N PRO A 68 22.32 -9.55 -8.45
CA PRO A 68 21.53 -9.70 -7.25
C PRO A 68 22.41 -9.34 -6.04
N ALA A 69 21.99 -8.34 -5.26
CA ALA A 69 22.61 -8.09 -3.97
C ALA A 69 22.49 -9.35 -3.10
N ALA A 70 23.56 -9.68 -2.37
CA ALA A 70 23.64 -10.86 -1.52
C ALA A 70 22.41 -10.98 -0.60
N GLY A 71 21.85 -12.19 -0.55
CA GLY A 71 20.51 -12.50 -0.06
C GLY A 71 20.26 -12.05 1.38
N PHE A 72 19.23 -11.24 1.51
CA PHE A 72 18.65 -10.82 2.78
C PHE A 72 17.60 -11.86 3.17
N ILE A 73 18.00 -12.98 3.79
CA ILE A 73 17.02 -13.97 4.26
C ILE A 73 16.43 -13.49 5.58
N ASN A 74 15.29 -12.81 5.48
CA ASN A 74 14.46 -12.50 6.63
C ASN A 74 13.19 -13.35 6.62
N VAL A 75 12.90 -13.93 7.77
CA VAL A 75 11.67 -14.69 7.99
C VAL A 75 10.61 -13.70 8.45
N GLU A 76 9.63 -13.44 7.59
CA GLU A 76 8.56 -12.49 7.84
C GLU A 76 7.24 -13.23 8.10
N ARG A 77 6.45 -12.73 9.05
CA ARG A 77 5.07 -13.19 9.26
C ARG A 77 4.15 -12.38 8.35
N MET A 78 3.19 -13.06 7.73
CA MET A 78 2.22 -12.45 6.83
C MET A 78 0.85 -13.06 7.01
N TRP A 79 -0.21 -12.27 6.83
CA TRP A 79 -1.56 -12.79 6.73
C TRP A 79 -1.85 -13.28 5.31
N ALA A 80 -2.34 -14.50 5.19
CA ALA A 80 -2.83 -15.10 3.95
C ALA A 80 -4.25 -15.60 4.20
N ASN A 81 -5.25 -14.91 3.62
CA ASN A 81 -6.66 -15.25 3.77
C ASN A 81 -7.14 -15.44 5.24
N GLY A 82 -6.61 -14.62 6.17
CA GLY A 82 -6.93 -14.68 7.59
C GLY A 82 -6.12 -15.69 8.40
N ALA A 83 -5.23 -16.46 7.77
CA ALA A 83 -4.26 -17.32 8.45
C ALA A 83 -2.89 -16.65 8.50
N LEU A 84 -2.18 -16.80 9.61
CA LEU A 84 -0.80 -16.33 9.72
C LEU A 84 0.13 -17.37 9.08
N VAL A 85 0.94 -16.93 8.12
CA VAL A 85 1.96 -17.72 7.45
C VAL A 85 3.33 -17.09 7.66
N THR A 86 4.37 -17.89 7.43
CA THR A 86 5.76 -17.46 7.53
C THR A 86 6.42 -17.57 6.16
N MET A 87 7.04 -16.49 5.72
CA MET A 87 7.67 -16.37 4.41
C MET A 87 9.14 -15.99 4.56
N ASP A 88 10.02 -16.64 3.81
CA ASP A 88 11.38 -16.18 3.60
C ASP A 88 11.36 -15.06 2.55
N VAL A 89 11.81 -13.87 2.92
CA VAL A 89 12.27 -12.86 1.96
C VAL A 89 13.60 -13.37 1.41
N VAL A 90 13.64 -13.80 0.16
CA VAL A 90 14.88 -14.32 -0.45
C VAL A 90 15.76 -13.18 -0.93
N SER A 91 15.14 -12.15 -1.50
CA SER A 91 15.84 -10.95 -1.96
C SER A 91 14.90 -9.76 -2.12
N GLN A 92 15.47 -8.56 -2.04
CA GLN A 92 14.82 -7.31 -2.42
C GLN A 92 15.47 -6.78 -3.70
N VAL A 93 14.65 -6.47 -4.70
CA VAL A 93 15.11 -5.86 -5.95
C VAL A 93 14.62 -4.42 -5.96
N SER A 94 15.52 -3.47 -5.70
CA SER A 94 15.21 -2.03 -5.59
C SER A 94 15.01 -1.33 -6.94
N GLN A 95 15.40 -1.99 -8.05
CA GLN A 95 15.23 -1.50 -9.43
C GLN A 95 14.78 -2.66 -10.33
N PRO A 96 13.57 -3.19 -10.11
CA PRO A 96 13.06 -4.29 -10.92
C PRO A 96 12.84 -3.85 -12.36
N ALA A 97 12.95 -4.79 -13.31
CA ALA A 97 12.48 -4.56 -14.66
C ALA A 97 11.01 -4.12 -14.63
N ALA A 98 10.64 -3.15 -15.47
CA ALA A 98 9.28 -2.58 -15.48
C ALA A 98 8.19 -3.64 -15.64
N THR A 99 8.45 -4.68 -16.42
CA THR A 99 7.55 -5.83 -16.60
C THR A 99 7.39 -6.67 -15.33
N VAL A 100 8.45 -6.84 -14.55
CA VAL A 100 8.37 -7.54 -13.25
C VAL A 100 7.57 -6.70 -12.26
N LEU A 101 7.86 -5.41 -12.15
CA LEU A 101 7.14 -4.50 -11.25
C LEU A 101 5.64 -4.40 -11.59
N ALA A 102 5.29 -4.36 -12.88
CA ALA A 102 3.91 -4.24 -13.33
C ALA A 102 3.07 -5.50 -13.05
N ASN A 103 3.69 -6.69 -13.15
CA ASN A 103 2.99 -7.98 -13.05
C ASN A 103 3.13 -8.67 -11.67
N ALA A 104 4.02 -8.20 -10.80
CA ALA A 104 4.13 -8.75 -9.45
C ALA A 104 2.82 -8.50 -8.68
N PRO A 105 2.19 -9.54 -8.09
CA PRO A 105 1.05 -9.36 -7.20
C PRO A 105 1.40 -8.44 -6.04
N ALA A 106 0.40 -7.73 -5.53
CA ALA A 106 0.61 -6.93 -4.34
C ALA A 106 0.83 -7.83 -3.12
N PHE A 107 1.61 -7.36 -2.16
CA PHE A 107 1.31 -7.67 -0.78
C PHE A 107 1.26 -6.34 -0.03
N TYR A 108 0.35 -6.25 0.91
CA TYR A 108 0.04 -5.02 1.57
C TYR A 108 0.85 -4.88 2.85
N VAL A 109 1.42 -3.70 3.04
CA VAL A 109 2.16 -3.30 4.23
C VAL A 109 1.28 -2.32 5.00
N LEU A 110 0.62 -2.80 6.06
CA LEU A 110 -0.35 -2.04 6.83
C LEU A 110 0.35 -1.35 8.01
N GLY A 111 0.74 -0.10 7.80
CA GLY A 111 1.49 0.70 8.76
C GLY A 111 0.66 1.21 9.93
N PHE A 112 1.31 1.32 11.08
CA PHE A 112 0.80 2.00 12.26
C PHE A 112 1.40 3.42 12.38
N PRO A 113 0.60 4.43 12.74
CA PRO A 113 1.10 5.78 12.97
C PRO A 113 2.02 5.79 14.20
N LEU A 114 3.02 6.68 14.18
CA LEU A 114 3.95 6.84 15.28
C LEU A 114 3.48 7.91 16.26
N ASP A 115 3.56 7.60 17.55
CA ASP A 115 3.55 8.60 18.60
C ASP A 115 4.83 9.45 18.49
N GLN A 116 4.67 10.75 18.27
CA GLN A 116 5.80 11.64 17.98
C GLN A 116 6.75 11.80 19.18
N ALA A 117 6.25 11.64 20.40
CA ALA A 117 7.05 11.80 21.61
C ALA A 117 7.95 10.59 21.88
N SER A 118 7.43 9.39 21.69
CA SER A 118 8.13 8.13 21.97
C SER A 118 8.76 7.47 20.73
N GLY A 119 8.33 7.86 19.53
CA GLY A 119 8.72 7.22 18.27
C GLY A 119 8.14 5.81 18.09
N LYS A 120 7.26 5.35 18.98
CA LYS A 120 6.65 4.02 18.93
C LYS A 120 5.33 4.02 18.16
N ALA A 121 4.92 2.87 17.66
CA ALA A 121 3.59 2.72 17.08
C ALA A 121 2.48 3.05 18.09
N VAL A 122 1.46 3.76 17.62
CA VAL A 122 0.16 3.86 18.28
C VAL A 122 -0.60 2.59 17.94
N VAL A 123 -0.73 1.68 18.90
CA VAL A 123 -1.49 0.42 18.79
C VAL A 123 -2.25 0.14 20.09
N PRO A 124 -3.34 -0.66 20.05
CA PRO A 124 -3.97 -1.13 21.29
C PRO A 124 -2.97 -1.92 22.14
N ALA A 125 -3.04 -1.80 23.46
CA ALA A 125 -2.07 -2.42 24.38
C ALA A 125 -1.98 -3.95 24.26
N ALA A 126 -3.04 -4.61 23.77
CA ALA A 126 -3.08 -6.06 23.54
C ALA A 126 -2.67 -6.48 22.13
N TYR A 127 -2.24 -5.54 21.28
CA TYR A 127 -1.84 -5.79 19.91
C TYR A 127 -0.34 -5.61 19.71
N THR A 128 0.27 -6.53 18.98
CA THR A 128 1.67 -6.46 18.57
C THR A 128 1.74 -6.60 17.05
N PRO A 129 2.22 -5.58 16.32
CA PRO A 129 2.43 -5.67 14.88
C PRO A 129 3.31 -6.87 14.50
N GLN A 130 3.15 -7.36 13.27
CA GLN A 130 3.98 -8.45 12.76
C GLN A 130 5.46 -8.07 12.72
N CYS A 131 5.78 -6.86 12.28
CA CYS A 131 7.11 -6.25 12.33
C CYS A 131 7.15 -5.12 13.39
N ASP A 132 7.94 -5.29 14.45
CA ASP A 132 8.01 -4.38 15.62
C ASP A 132 9.43 -4.34 16.24
N PRO A 133 10.31 -3.40 15.85
CA PRO A 133 10.27 -2.58 14.63
C PRO A 133 10.90 -3.31 13.42
N CYS A 134 10.43 -2.96 12.24
CA CYS A 134 11.08 -3.24 10.97
C CYS A 134 12.23 -2.26 10.73
N LEU A 135 13.44 -2.80 10.62
CA LEU A 135 14.64 -2.02 10.31
C LEU A 135 14.86 -1.82 8.81
N GLN A 136 13.93 -2.30 7.98
CA GLN A 136 14.02 -2.30 6.52
C GLN A 136 13.28 -1.11 5.93
N ALA A 137 14.01 -0.12 5.44
CA ALA A 137 13.45 0.95 4.62
C ALA A 137 13.12 0.44 3.21
N PRO A 138 12.08 0.96 2.54
CA PRO A 138 11.33 2.19 2.86
C PRO A 138 9.98 1.95 3.58
N ASN A 139 9.81 0.81 4.26
CA ASN A 139 8.55 0.47 4.91
C ASN A 139 8.34 1.26 6.21
N PRO A 140 7.07 1.48 6.65
CA PRO A 140 6.80 1.93 8.01
C PRO A 140 7.55 1.08 9.02
N GLN A 141 8.01 1.65 10.13
CA GLN A 141 8.75 0.87 11.13
C GLN A 141 7.89 -0.17 11.84
N TYR A 142 6.57 0.06 11.92
CA TYR A 142 5.65 -0.89 12.55
C TYR A 142 4.52 -1.16 11.60
N HIS A 143 4.34 -2.41 11.22
CA HIS A 143 3.32 -2.79 10.25
C HIS A 143 2.99 -4.28 10.31
N ASP A 144 1.86 -4.60 9.70
CA ASP A 144 1.49 -5.96 9.30
C ASP A 144 1.65 -6.16 7.79
N HIS A 145 1.71 -7.41 7.38
CA HIS A 145 1.73 -7.87 6.00
C HIS A 145 0.45 -8.63 5.68
N VAL A 146 -0.15 -8.36 4.53
CA VAL A 146 -1.30 -9.12 3.99
C VAL A 146 -1.01 -9.49 2.53
N LEU A 147 -1.02 -10.77 2.20
CA LEU A 147 -0.83 -11.25 0.84
C LEU A 147 -2.09 -11.00 0.00
N ALA A 148 -1.92 -10.43 -1.20
CA ALA A 148 -2.99 -10.13 -2.16
C ALA A 148 -3.37 -11.34 -3.02
N ASP A 149 -3.43 -12.52 -2.42
CA ASP A 149 -3.85 -13.73 -3.10
C ASP A 149 -4.75 -14.55 -2.18
N ALA A 150 -6.06 -14.48 -2.41
CA ALA A 150 -7.05 -15.28 -1.69
C ALA A 150 -6.86 -16.80 -1.89
N SER A 151 -6.11 -17.20 -2.93
CA SER A 151 -5.70 -18.58 -3.19
C SER A 151 -4.32 -18.95 -2.63
N ALA A 152 -3.65 -18.02 -1.92
CA ALA A 152 -2.43 -18.29 -1.20
C ALA A 152 -2.66 -19.39 -0.16
N THR A 153 -2.27 -20.60 -0.53
CA THR A 153 -2.14 -21.74 0.37
C THR A 153 -0.67 -21.91 0.70
N PRO A 154 -0.31 -22.58 1.81
CA PRO A 154 1.09 -22.91 2.06
C PRO A 154 1.79 -23.59 0.86
N ALA A 155 1.04 -24.35 0.05
CA ALA A 155 1.55 -24.99 -1.15
C ALA A 155 1.84 -24.01 -2.31
N SER A 156 0.96 -23.02 -2.57
CA SER A 156 1.22 -22.01 -3.61
C SER A 156 2.33 -21.04 -3.20
N LEU A 157 2.53 -20.83 -1.89
CA LEU A 157 3.60 -20.01 -1.34
C LEU A 157 4.97 -20.68 -1.37
N ALA A 158 5.06 -22.00 -1.62
CA ALA A 158 6.33 -22.72 -1.71
C ALA A 158 7.15 -22.34 -2.97
N ILE A 159 6.52 -21.71 -3.97
CA ILE A 159 7.21 -21.25 -5.17
C ILE A 159 7.77 -19.85 -4.93
N GLN A 160 9.05 -19.69 -5.19
CA GLN A 160 9.71 -18.39 -5.13
C GLN A 160 9.09 -17.43 -6.17
N GLN A 161 8.42 -16.38 -5.70
CA GLN A 161 7.69 -15.44 -6.55
C GLN A 161 8.02 -13.98 -6.20
N ALA A 162 7.96 -13.09 -7.18
CA ALA A 162 8.09 -11.65 -6.97
C ALA A 162 6.76 -11.06 -6.48
N TRP A 163 6.83 -10.26 -5.41
CA TRP A 163 5.71 -9.57 -4.80
C TRP A 163 6.02 -8.08 -4.69
N ARG A 164 5.04 -7.23 -5.00
CA ARG A 164 5.16 -5.77 -4.93
C ARG A 164 4.57 -5.26 -3.62
N PRO A 165 5.38 -4.69 -2.70
CA PRO A 165 4.84 -4.07 -1.51
C PRO A 165 3.92 -2.90 -1.86
N THR A 166 2.75 -2.83 -1.24
CA THR A 166 1.81 -1.71 -1.34
C THR A 166 1.48 -1.23 0.06
N VAL A 167 1.91 -0.01 0.39
CA VAL A 167 1.73 0.53 1.74
C VAL A 167 0.33 1.08 1.89
N LEU A 168 -0.29 0.84 3.05
CA LEU A 168 -1.41 1.59 3.61
C LEU A 168 -1.02 2.03 5.03
N MET A 169 -1.68 3.05 5.57
CA MET A 169 -1.42 3.53 6.93
C MET A 169 -2.74 3.62 7.67
N TYR A 170 -2.92 2.91 8.79
CA TYR A 170 -4.14 3.03 9.59
C TYR A 170 -4.32 4.45 10.15
N THR A 171 -5.57 4.86 10.33
CA THR A 171 -5.88 6.11 11.03
C THR A 171 -5.71 5.93 12.55
N PRO A 172 -5.19 6.95 13.27
CA PRO A 172 -5.16 6.92 14.73
C PRO A 172 -6.54 6.72 15.36
N ALA A 173 -7.60 7.26 14.75
CA ALA A 173 -8.97 7.17 15.24
C ALA A 173 -9.51 5.72 15.22
N PHE A 174 -9.24 4.98 14.16
CA PHE A 174 -9.62 3.57 14.07
C PHE A 174 -8.90 2.72 15.13
N ILE A 175 -7.57 2.90 15.24
CA ILE A 175 -6.73 2.16 16.18
C ILE A 175 -7.15 2.41 17.63
N THR A 176 -7.39 3.67 18.00
CA THR A 176 -7.66 4.07 19.39
C THR A 176 -9.16 4.02 19.76
N GLY A 177 -10.04 3.80 18.79
CA GLY A 177 -11.50 3.82 18.97
C GLY A 177 -12.10 2.61 19.70
N GLY A 178 -11.28 1.69 20.22
CA GLY A 178 -11.73 0.54 21.02
C GLY A 178 -12.35 -0.63 20.24
N HIS A 179 -12.38 -0.55 18.91
CA HIS A 179 -12.92 -1.58 18.01
C HIS A 179 -11.91 -2.03 16.95
N PHE A 180 -10.63 -1.71 17.16
CA PHE A 180 -9.56 -2.10 16.24
C PHE A 180 -9.55 -3.62 16.05
N ALA A 181 -9.63 -4.03 14.78
CA ALA A 181 -9.35 -5.38 14.32
C ALA A 181 -8.39 -5.26 13.13
N PRO A 182 -7.26 -5.99 13.12
CA PRO A 182 -6.35 -5.92 11.98
C PRO A 182 -7.01 -6.52 10.74
N VAL A 183 -6.80 -5.88 9.59
CA VAL A 183 -7.11 -6.48 8.30
C VAL A 183 -6.16 -7.66 8.09
N THR A 184 -6.73 -8.84 7.90
CA THR A 184 -5.98 -10.11 7.73
C THR A 184 -6.22 -10.77 6.38
N ARG A 185 -6.98 -10.10 5.50
CA ARG A 185 -7.41 -10.60 4.20
C ARG A 185 -7.43 -9.46 3.20
N GLU A 186 -6.98 -9.71 1.99
CA GLU A 186 -7.05 -8.71 0.92
C GLU A 186 -8.50 -8.29 0.63
N GLN A 187 -9.43 -9.25 0.59
CA GLN A 187 -10.83 -8.94 0.27
C GLN A 187 -11.50 -7.94 1.23
N ASP A 188 -10.94 -7.77 2.43
CA ASP A 188 -11.46 -6.84 3.44
C ASP A 188 -10.90 -5.41 3.26
N LEU A 189 -9.83 -5.21 2.46
CA LEU A 189 -9.19 -3.90 2.29
C LEU A 189 -10.12 -2.86 1.68
N ALA A 190 -10.90 -3.22 0.66
CA ALA A 190 -11.82 -2.28 0.01
C ALA A 190 -12.88 -1.76 1.00
N ALA A 191 -13.38 -2.64 1.88
CA ALA A 191 -14.34 -2.27 2.91
C ALA A 191 -13.69 -1.38 3.99
N ALA A 192 -12.49 -1.73 4.45
CA ALA A 192 -11.73 -0.94 5.42
C ALA A 192 -11.37 0.47 4.88
N ILE A 193 -10.99 0.57 3.60
CA ILE A 193 -10.76 1.87 2.93
C ILE A 193 -12.06 2.68 2.88
N ALA A 194 -13.18 2.06 2.48
CA ALA A 194 -14.49 2.73 2.45
C ALA A 194 -14.98 3.17 3.84
N ALA A 195 -14.56 2.46 4.91
CA ALA A 195 -14.83 2.80 6.29
C ALA A 195 -13.86 3.85 6.88
N HIS A 196 -12.94 4.39 6.07
CA HIS A 196 -11.92 5.36 6.49
C HIS A 196 -11.00 4.84 7.61
N GLU A 197 -10.72 3.53 7.62
CA GLU A 197 -9.78 2.92 8.56
C GLU A 197 -8.32 3.26 8.21
N PHE A 198 -8.05 3.66 6.96
CA PHE A 198 -6.74 4.08 6.47
C PHE A 198 -6.67 5.57 6.17
N LEU A 199 -5.47 6.15 6.34
CA LEU A 199 -5.14 7.51 5.94
C LEU A 199 -4.86 7.56 4.43
N PRO A 200 -5.29 8.64 3.76
CA PRO A 200 -4.76 8.99 2.45
C PRO A 200 -3.24 9.21 2.54
N ILE A 201 -2.48 8.55 1.67
CA ILE A 201 -1.03 8.62 1.54
C ILE A 201 -0.64 9.13 0.15
N GLY A 202 -0.07 10.34 0.11
CA GLY A 202 0.51 10.93 -1.09
C GLY A 202 -0.40 11.95 -1.81
N PRO A 203 0.07 12.47 -2.95
CA PRO A 203 -0.64 13.50 -3.71
C PRO A 203 -2.01 13.01 -4.19
N GLY A 204 -3.04 13.85 -4.06
CA GLY A 204 -4.40 13.51 -4.51
C GLY A 204 -5.19 12.60 -3.56
N GLY A 205 -4.61 12.21 -2.41
CA GLY A 205 -5.33 11.48 -1.37
C GLY A 205 -5.60 10.00 -1.67
N ALA A 206 -4.74 9.34 -2.45
CA ALA A 206 -4.79 7.88 -2.62
C ALA A 206 -4.53 7.17 -1.28
N PHE A 207 -5.21 6.05 -1.00
CA PHE A 207 -4.97 5.26 0.24
C PHE A 207 -3.85 4.24 0.10
N GLU A 208 -3.52 3.86 -1.14
CA GLU A 208 -2.51 2.86 -1.45
C GLU A 208 -1.30 3.51 -2.10
N LYS A 209 -0.12 3.11 -1.66
CA LYS A 209 1.15 3.54 -2.24
C LYS A 209 2.00 2.32 -2.60
N PRO A 210 1.94 1.86 -3.87
CA PRO A 210 2.84 0.85 -4.38
C PRO A 210 4.29 1.35 -4.27
N LEU A 211 5.18 0.49 -3.77
CA LEU A 211 6.60 0.80 -3.70
C LEU A 211 7.30 0.39 -5.00
N PRO A 212 8.34 1.13 -5.45
CA PRO A 212 9.06 0.84 -6.69
C PRO A 212 10.09 -0.28 -6.52
N VAL A 213 9.77 -1.30 -5.72
CA VAL A 213 10.62 -2.44 -5.40
C VAL A 213 9.80 -3.72 -5.53
N VAL A 214 10.47 -4.86 -5.68
CA VAL A 214 9.83 -6.17 -5.49
C VAL A 214 10.62 -6.98 -4.47
N LEU A 215 9.89 -7.73 -3.66
CA LEU A 215 10.45 -8.76 -2.80
C LEU A 215 10.27 -10.10 -3.46
N ILE A 216 11.30 -10.92 -3.46
CA ILE A 216 11.20 -12.30 -3.88
C ILE A 216 10.94 -13.13 -2.63
N LEU A 217 9.75 -13.71 -2.53
CA LEU A 217 9.29 -14.44 -1.34
C LEU A 217 9.14 -15.93 -1.64
N LYS A 218 9.36 -16.78 -0.63
CA LYS A 218 8.96 -18.20 -0.64
C LYS A 218 8.46 -18.62 0.76
N ALA A 219 7.75 -19.74 0.87
CA ALA A 219 7.36 -20.29 2.16
C ALA A 219 8.61 -20.62 2.99
N ALA A 220 8.59 -20.28 4.28
CA ALA A 220 9.70 -20.59 5.16
C ALA A 220 9.83 -22.11 5.36
N GLY A 221 11.06 -22.62 5.30
CA GLY A 221 11.36 -24.05 5.54
C GLY A 221 10.98 -25.00 4.40
N SER A 222 10.61 -24.49 3.22
CA SER A 222 10.50 -25.26 1.97
C SER A 222 11.82 -25.31 1.20
#